data_AF-A0A847LUH8-F1
#
_entry.id   AF-A0A847LUH8-F1
#
_cell.length_a   1.000
_cell.length_b   1.000
_cell.length_c   1.000
_cell.angle_alpha   90.00
_cell.angle_beta   90.00
_cell.angle_gamma   90.00
#
_symmetry.space_group_name_H-M   'P 1'
#
loop_
_entity.id
_entity.type
_entity.pdbx_description
1 polymer ?
#
loop_
_entity_poly.entity_id
_entity_poly.type
_entity_poly.pdbx_seq_one_letter_code
_entity_poly.pdbx_strand_id
1 'polypeptide(L)'
;MLRRKIHLISAVFIVVVLGVGVSVYWFKSSGALLFSSVEDKTEWVAMHPKEYRDAILKANQNKIDIMLTLYRDPASKESVISFFEAITHSRQIAEAILKYADEFELEPSLVFALAWEESRYNPRAVNKNKASVDRGLFQLNSKSFPSLKDEDFYNPDLNARYGIAHLRWCMDLAGSEVAGLAMYNAGTTRVRSDSTPKSTLDYISRIQTFQTGIEQLFQQELASRWVIAEGVVKPAGQKNQDSRIASVRFPLLNAFRQP
;
A
#
# COMPACT_ATOMS: atom_id res chain seq x y z
N MET A 1 88.81 -18.46 0.14
CA MET A 1 88.74 -19.91 -0.03
C MET A 1 87.32 -20.35 0.30
N LEU A 2 86.55 -20.84 -0.70
CA LEU A 2 85.23 -21.55 -0.60
C LEU A 2 84.04 -20.77 0.01
N ARG A 3 82.78 -20.77 -0.46
CA ARG A 3 81.99 -21.28 -1.61
C ARG A 3 80.62 -20.58 -1.48
N ARG A 4 80.11 -19.78 -2.44
CA ARG A 4 79.09 -20.14 -3.45
C ARG A 4 77.87 -20.97 -2.95
N LYS A 5 76.69 -20.34 -2.81
CA LYS A 5 75.45 -20.48 -3.65
C LYS A 5 74.17 -20.12 -2.87
N ILE A 6 73.19 -19.60 -3.63
CA ILE A 6 71.77 -19.29 -3.33
C ILE A 6 71.54 -17.77 -3.17
N HIS A 7 71.38 -17.05 -4.28
CA HIS A 7 70.57 -15.83 -4.42
C HIS A 7 70.46 -15.49 -5.92
N LEU A 8 69.77 -16.34 -6.69
CA LEU A 8 69.38 -16.03 -8.07
C LEU A 8 67.85 -15.97 -8.20
N ILE A 9 67.17 -15.35 -7.23
CA ILE A 9 65.72 -15.05 -7.28
C ILE A 9 65.41 -13.59 -6.90
N SER A 10 66.36 -12.84 -6.30
CA SER A 10 66.09 -11.46 -5.84
C SER A 10 66.28 -10.36 -6.88
N ALA A 11 66.68 -10.66 -8.12
CA ALA A 11 66.96 -9.64 -9.14
C ALA A 11 65.73 -9.21 -9.97
N VAL A 12 64.64 -10.00 -9.97
CA VAL A 12 63.38 -9.62 -10.64
C VAL A 12 62.51 -8.72 -9.74
N PHE A 13 62.79 -8.70 -8.43
CA PHE A 13 61.97 -7.98 -7.46
C PHE A 13 62.30 -6.48 -7.33
N ILE A 14 63.39 -5.99 -7.94
CA ILE A 14 63.85 -4.60 -7.77
C ILE A 14 63.33 -3.65 -8.86
N VAL A 15 62.90 -4.15 -10.03
CA VAL A 15 62.37 -3.28 -11.11
C VAL A 15 60.89 -2.94 -10.92
N VAL A 16 60.10 -3.78 -10.23
CA VAL A 16 58.68 -3.48 -9.94
C VAL A 16 58.54 -2.41 -8.84
N VAL A 17 59.53 -2.28 -7.95
CA VAL A 17 59.48 -1.36 -6.80
C VAL A 17 59.64 0.11 -7.21
N LEU A 18 60.28 0.43 -8.34
CA LEU A 18 60.45 1.82 -8.79
C LEU A 18 59.35 2.31 -9.74
N GLY A 19 58.62 1.43 -10.42
CA GLY A 19 57.48 1.81 -11.26
C GLY A 19 56.21 2.17 -10.46
N VAL A 20 56.03 1.60 -9.27
CA VAL A 20 54.87 1.88 -8.40
C VAL A 20 55.05 3.21 -7.64
N GLY A 21 56.29 3.61 -7.35
CA GLY A 21 56.58 4.82 -6.55
C GLY A 21 56.21 6.14 -7.22
N VAL A 22 56.26 6.23 -8.55
CA VAL A 22 55.95 7.49 -9.26
C VAL A 22 54.44 7.69 -9.45
N SER A 23 53.65 6.61 -9.53
CA SER A 23 52.19 6.71 -9.66
C SER A 23 51.50 7.13 -8.35
N VAL A 24 52.09 6.75 -7.20
CA VAL A 24 51.56 7.05 -5.87
C VAL A 24 51.72 8.52 -5.47
N TYR A 25 52.67 9.27 -6.08
CA TYR A 25 52.92 10.65 -5.67
C TYR A 25 52.09 11.70 -6.43
N TRP A 26 51.65 11.42 -7.66
CA TRP A 26 50.83 12.35 -8.44
C TRP A 26 49.31 12.18 -8.28
N PHE A 27 48.84 11.06 -7.73
CA PHE A 27 47.40 10.87 -7.42
C PHE A 27 46.99 11.43 -6.06
N LYS A 28 47.76 12.37 -5.49
CA LYS A 28 47.47 13.02 -4.21
C LYS A 28 46.87 14.42 -4.33
N SER A 29 46.40 14.82 -5.51
CA SER A 29 45.71 16.10 -5.69
C SER A 29 44.69 16.04 -6.82
N SER A 30 43.47 15.56 -6.52
CA SER A 30 42.18 16.07 -7.03
C SER A 30 41.05 15.17 -6.52
N GLY A 31 40.06 15.77 -5.85
CA GLY A 31 39.10 15.09 -4.98
C GLY A 31 38.12 14.13 -5.67
N ALA A 32 37.70 13.14 -4.89
CA ALA A 32 36.41 12.47 -4.98
C ALA A 32 36.09 11.87 -3.61
N LEU A 33 34.96 12.26 -3.02
CA LEU A 33 34.41 11.73 -1.78
C LEU A 33 34.19 10.22 -1.91
N LEU A 34 35.01 9.43 -1.24
CA LEU A 34 34.87 7.98 -1.13
C LEU A 34 34.18 7.65 0.19
N PHE A 35 33.00 7.04 0.04
CA PHE A 35 32.12 6.51 1.07
C PHE A 35 32.91 5.72 2.12
N SER A 36 33.00 6.23 3.35
CA SER A 36 33.54 5.46 4.47
C SER A 36 32.59 4.30 4.75
N SER A 37 33.08 3.07 4.63
CA SER A 37 32.40 1.87 5.09
C SER A 37 32.06 2.04 6.57
N VAL A 38 30.76 2.22 6.85
CA VAL A 38 30.23 2.08 8.20
C VAL A 38 30.51 0.64 8.62
N GLU A 39 31.34 0.48 9.65
CA GLU A 39 31.66 -0.81 10.26
C GLU A 39 30.38 -1.32 10.92
N ASP A 40 29.63 -2.17 10.21
CA ASP A 40 28.39 -2.79 10.69
C ASP A 40 28.73 -3.83 11.76
N LYS A 41 28.78 -3.37 13.01
CA LYS A 41 28.84 -4.23 14.21
C LYS A 41 27.45 -4.39 14.83
N THR A 42 26.41 -4.53 14.00
CA THR A 42 25.10 -4.90 14.52
C THR A 42 25.09 -6.42 14.73
N GLU A 43 25.36 -6.87 15.96
CA GLU A 43 25.01 -8.23 16.36
C GLU A 43 23.50 -8.41 16.13
N TRP A 44 23.12 -9.37 15.30
CA TRP A 44 21.73 -9.76 15.11
C TRP A 44 21.20 -10.38 16.40
N VAL A 45 20.66 -9.54 17.30
CA VAL A 45 19.93 -10.03 18.48
C VAL A 45 18.51 -10.38 18.02
N ALA A 46 18.16 -11.66 18.11
CA ALA A 46 16.79 -12.10 17.87
C ALA A 46 15.88 -11.44 18.91
N MET A 47 15.08 -10.45 18.49
CA MET A 47 14.05 -9.84 19.34
C MET A 47 13.08 -10.92 19.82
N HIS A 48 12.62 -10.80 21.06
CA HIS A 48 11.59 -11.69 21.57
C HIS A 48 10.33 -11.57 20.69
N PRO A 49 9.58 -12.65 20.37
CA PRO A 49 8.45 -12.60 19.43
C PRO A 49 7.41 -11.50 19.71
N LYS A 50 7.23 -11.16 21.00
CA LYS A 50 6.36 -10.06 21.43
C LYS A 50 6.93 -8.68 21.06
N GLU A 51 8.22 -8.44 21.27
CA GLU A 51 8.88 -7.18 20.92
C GLU A 51 8.94 -7.01 19.39
N TYR A 52 9.20 -8.09 18.66
CA TYR A 52 9.15 -8.11 17.21
C TYR A 52 7.75 -7.76 16.69
N ARG A 53 6.71 -8.39 17.26
CA ARG A 53 5.31 -8.07 16.96
C ARG A 53 4.98 -6.63 17.28
N ASP A 54 5.30 -6.15 18.47
CA ASP A 54 4.95 -4.80 18.92
C ASP A 54 5.71 -3.74 18.09
N ALA A 55 6.96 -4.02 17.68
CA ALA A 55 7.72 -3.18 16.75
C ALA A 55 7.10 -3.14 15.35
N ILE A 56 6.65 -4.29 14.80
CA ILE A 56 5.92 -4.34 13.53
C ILE A 56 4.60 -3.57 13.63
N LEU A 57 3.84 -3.78 14.71
CA LEU A 57 2.58 -3.07 14.93
C LEU A 57 2.80 -1.56 15.01
N LYS A 58 3.86 -1.11 15.71
CA LYS A 58 4.22 0.30 15.80
C LYS A 58 4.74 0.88 14.47
N ALA A 59 5.51 0.11 13.70
CA ALA A 59 5.95 0.51 12.38
C ALA A 59 4.76 0.67 11.41
N ASN A 60 3.80 -0.25 11.49
CA ASN A 60 2.55 -0.18 10.71
C ASN A 60 1.61 0.93 11.18
N GLN A 61 1.61 1.30 12.47
CA GLN A 61 0.84 2.44 12.99
C GLN A 61 1.27 3.79 12.39
N ASN A 62 2.52 3.89 11.92
CA ASN A 62 3.05 5.09 11.27
C ASN A 62 3.10 4.94 9.74
N LYS A 63 2.40 3.96 9.15
CA LYS A 63 2.29 3.82 7.71
C LYS A 63 1.59 5.07 7.17
N ILE A 64 2.32 5.87 6.40
CA ILE A 64 1.72 6.99 5.66
C ILE A 64 0.76 6.37 4.64
N ASP A 65 -0.52 6.68 4.76
CA ASP A 65 -1.49 6.37 3.72
C ASP A 65 -1.23 7.32 2.53
N ILE A 66 -0.46 6.82 1.57
CA ILE A 66 -0.11 7.56 0.36
C ILE A 66 -1.38 7.89 -0.45
N MET A 67 -2.39 7.01 -0.45
CA MET A 67 -3.60 7.22 -1.24
C MET A 67 -4.44 8.36 -0.67
N LEU A 68 -4.66 8.40 0.65
CA LEU A 68 -5.35 9.52 1.30
C LEU A 68 -4.52 10.79 1.23
N THR A 69 -3.20 10.71 1.40
CA THR A 69 -2.30 11.87 1.28
C THR A 69 -2.46 12.54 -0.09
N LEU A 70 -2.43 11.75 -1.18
CA LEU A 70 -2.64 12.26 -2.54
C LEU A 70 -4.10 12.62 -2.83
N TYR A 71 -5.07 11.98 -2.20
CA TYR A 71 -6.49 12.34 -2.37
C TYR A 71 -6.81 13.70 -1.74
N ARG A 72 -6.18 14.01 -0.59
CA ARG A 72 -6.37 15.27 0.15
C ARG A 72 -5.72 16.46 -0.54
N ASP A 73 -4.64 16.23 -1.28
CA ASP A 73 -3.91 17.27 -1.99
C ASP A 73 -4.60 17.68 -3.30
N PRO A 74 -4.94 18.98 -3.51
CA PRO A 74 -5.65 19.43 -4.70
C PRO A 74 -4.93 19.14 -6.03
N ALA A 75 -3.59 19.09 -6.04
CA ALA A 75 -2.84 18.86 -7.27
C ALA A 75 -2.94 17.39 -7.73
N SER A 76 -3.05 16.45 -6.78
CA SER A 76 -3.07 15.01 -7.05
C SER A 76 -4.45 14.35 -6.96
N LYS A 77 -5.43 15.01 -6.32
CA LYS A 77 -6.79 14.51 -6.09
C LYS A 77 -7.47 13.93 -7.34
N GLU A 78 -7.47 14.65 -8.46
CA GLU A 78 -8.12 14.17 -9.69
C GLU A 78 -7.47 12.92 -10.27
N SER A 79 -6.16 12.76 -10.09
CA SER A 79 -5.49 11.53 -10.53
C SER A 79 -5.87 10.34 -9.64
N VAL A 80 -6.06 10.56 -8.34
CA VAL A 80 -6.56 9.52 -7.42
C VAL A 80 -7.99 9.13 -7.77
N ILE A 81 -8.88 10.09 -7.98
CA ILE A 81 -10.27 9.81 -8.41
C ILE A 81 -10.27 9.04 -9.73
N SER A 82 -9.48 9.48 -10.71
CA SER A 82 -9.39 8.81 -12.02
C SER A 82 -8.88 7.37 -11.91
N PHE A 83 -7.94 7.10 -11.00
CA PHE A 83 -7.41 5.75 -10.75
C PHE A 83 -8.52 4.82 -10.25
N PHE A 84 -9.27 5.26 -9.25
CA PHE A 84 -10.35 4.47 -8.67
C PHE A 84 -11.61 4.42 -9.55
N GLU A 85 -11.85 5.45 -10.37
CA GLU A 85 -12.84 5.42 -11.45
C GLU A 85 -12.51 4.32 -12.46
N ALA A 86 -11.24 4.16 -12.82
CA ALA A 86 -10.83 3.10 -13.74
C ALA A 86 -11.09 1.70 -13.15
N ILE A 87 -10.91 1.51 -11.84
CA ILE A 87 -11.20 0.24 -11.12
C ILE A 87 -12.70 -0.03 -11.03
N THR A 88 -13.50 0.97 -10.67
CA THR A 88 -14.95 0.81 -10.44
C THR A 88 -15.79 0.92 -11.72
N HIS A 89 -15.21 1.47 -12.78
CA HIS A 89 -15.91 1.90 -13.99
C HIS A 89 -17.05 2.90 -13.72
N SER A 90 -16.98 3.64 -12.61
CA SER A 90 -17.99 4.64 -12.24
C SER A 90 -17.38 5.71 -11.35
N ARG A 91 -17.26 6.93 -11.88
CA ARG A 91 -16.77 8.08 -11.12
C ARG A 91 -17.59 8.33 -9.86
N GLN A 92 -18.92 8.22 -9.97
CA GLN A 92 -19.84 8.42 -8.84
C GLN A 92 -19.55 7.44 -7.68
N ILE A 93 -19.27 6.17 -8.00
CA ILE A 93 -18.96 5.15 -6.98
C ILE A 93 -17.57 5.41 -6.40
N ALA A 94 -16.58 5.72 -7.25
CA ALA A 94 -15.22 6.03 -6.80
C ALA A 94 -15.18 7.22 -5.85
N GLU A 95 -15.84 8.33 -6.20
CA GLU A 95 -15.93 9.53 -5.37
C GLU A 95 -16.66 9.26 -4.04
N ALA A 96 -17.77 8.52 -4.06
CA ALA A 96 -18.49 8.14 -2.85
C ALA A 96 -17.61 7.32 -1.89
N ILE A 97 -16.92 6.31 -2.41
CA ILE A 97 -16.03 5.46 -1.59
C ILE A 97 -14.84 6.28 -1.06
N LEU A 98 -14.16 7.07 -1.91
CA LEU A 98 -13.02 7.90 -1.50
C LEU A 98 -13.39 8.93 -0.43
N LYS A 99 -14.53 9.60 -0.60
CA LYS A 99 -15.06 10.58 0.38
C LYS A 99 -15.18 9.98 1.77
N TYR A 100 -15.75 8.79 1.89
CA TYR A 100 -15.98 8.17 3.19
C TYR A 100 -14.78 7.37 3.70
N ALA A 101 -13.90 6.86 2.82
CA ALA A 101 -12.60 6.36 3.23
C ALA A 101 -11.77 7.47 3.91
N ASP A 102 -11.79 8.67 3.34
CA ASP A 102 -11.17 9.87 3.91
C ASP A 102 -11.83 10.31 5.23
N GLU A 103 -13.17 10.45 5.26
CA GLU A 103 -13.93 10.86 6.46
C GLU A 103 -13.70 9.92 7.66
N PHE A 104 -13.53 8.62 7.41
CA PHE A 104 -13.36 7.61 8.45
C PHE A 104 -11.91 7.13 8.64
N GLU A 105 -10.93 7.78 8.01
CA GLU A 105 -9.49 7.45 8.09
C GLU A 105 -9.23 5.95 7.86
N LEU A 106 -9.77 5.42 6.75
CA LEU A 106 -9.58 4.04 6.32
C LEU A 106 -8.84 4.01 4.98
N GLU A 107 -7.89 3.06 4.86
CA GLU A 107 -7.07 2.95 3.66
C GLU A 107 -7.94 2.71 2.42
N PRO A 108 -7.88 3.56 1.36
CA PRO A 108 -8.70 3.40 0.17
C PRO A 108 -8.56 2.02 -0.47
N SER A 109 -7.35 1.43 -0.49
CA SER A 109 -7.14 0.08 -1.01
C SER A 109 -8.03 -0.96 -0.31
N LEU A 110 -8.09 -0.92 1.02
CA LEU A 110 -8.92 -1.81 1.84
C LEU A 110 -10.41 -1.60 1.57
N VAL A 111 -10.86 -0.34 1.56
CA VAL A 111 -12.28 -0.02 1.38
C VAL A 111 -12.78 -0.41 -0.02
N PHE A 112 -11.99 -0.12 -1.06
CA PHE A 112 -12.31 -0.55 -2.42
C PHE A 112 -12.25 -2.06 -2.60
N ALA A 113 -11.34 -2.75 -1.90
CA ALA A 113 -11.28 -4.21 -1.92
C ALA A 113 -12.51 -4.84 -1.25
N LEU A 114 -12.96 -4.28 -0.12
CA LEU A 114 -14.18 -4.69 0.55
C LEU A 114 -15.41 -4.49 -0.36
N ALA A 115 -15.59 -3.31 -0.94
CA ALA A 115 -16.74 -3.03 -1.81
C ALA A 115 -16.79 -3.95 -3.04
N TRP A 116 -15.62 -4.37 -3.56
CA TRP A 116 -15.56 -5.39 -4.59
C TRP A 116 -15.98 -6.76 -4.08
N GLU A 117 -15.54 -7.17 -2.89
CA GLU A 117 -15.95 -8.44 -2.32
C GLU A 117 -17.44 -8.52 -2.00
N GLU A 118 -18.02 -7.41 -1.55
CA GLU A 118 -19.44 -7.35 -1.22
C GLU A 118 -20.35 -7.35 -2.45
N SER A 119 -20.03 -6.56 -3.49
CA SER A 119 -20.97 -6.32 -4.57
C SER A 119 -20.36 -6.29 -5.97
N ARG A 120 -19.04 -6.44 -6.09
CA ARG A 120 -18.29 -6.17 -7.33
C ARG A 120 -18.61 -4.76 -7.86
N TYR A 121 -18.70 -3.79 -6.94
CA TYR A 121 -19.10 -2.41 -7.20
C TYR A 121 -20.52 -2.23 -7.78
N ASN A 122 -21.42 -3.20 -7.61
CA ASN A 122 -22.81 -3.07 -8.06
C ASN A 122 -23.69 -2.39 -7.00
N PRO A 123 -24.12 -1.13 -7.18
CA PRO A 123 -24.95 -0.44 -6.20
C PRO A 123 -26.37 -1.01 -6.11
N ARG A 124 -26.75 -1.93 -7.01
CA ARG A 124 -28.03 -2.64 -7.03
C ARG A 124 -27.92 -4.10 -6.60
N ALA A 125 -26.77 -4.53 -6.06
CA ALA A 125 -26.60 -5.89 -5.56
C ALA A 125 -27.61 -6.21 -4.45
N VAL A 126 -28.16 -7.42 -4.48
CA VAL A 126 -29.14 -7.92 -3.50
C VAL A 126 -28.81 -9.36 -3.14
N ASN A 127 -28.64 -9.63 -1.85
CA ASN A 127 -28.55 -10.98 -1.32
C ASN A 127 -29.68 -11.22 -0.29
N LYS A 128 -30.40 -12.34 -0.43
CA LYS A 128 -31.55 -12.66 0.43
C LYS A 128 -31.16 -13.75 1.42
N ASN A 129 -31.16 -13.39 2.71
CA ASN A 129 -31.00 -14.33 3.80
C ASN A 129 -32.37 -14.80 4.31
N LYS A 130 -32.37 -15.83 5.17
CA LYS A 130 -33.62 -16.39 5.74
C LYS A 130 -34.50 -15.34 6.44
N ALA A 131 -33.90 -14.30 7.01
CA ALA A 131 -34.62 -13.32 7.82
C ALA A 131 -34.17 -11.87 7.60
N SER A 132 -33.33 -11.59 6.61
CA SER A 132 -32.81 -10.25 6.31
C SER A 132 -32.38 -10.17 4.84
N VAL A 133 -32.13 -8.96 4.36
CA VAL A 133 -31.65 -8.71 2.99
C VAL A 133 -30.43 -7.81 3.05
N ASP A 134 -29.37 -8.19 2.34
CA ASP A 134 -28.16 -7.40 2.17
C ASP A 134 -28.21 -6.68 0.83
N ARG A 135 -27.88 -5.38 0.81
CA ARG A 135 -28.14 -4.53 -0.36
C ARG A 135 -27.05 -3.49 -0.62
N GLY A 136 -26.83 -3.23 -1.92
CA GLY A 136 -25.95 -2.17 -2.42
C GLY A 136 -24.46 -2.49 -2.33
N LEU A 137 -23.64 -1.43 -2.45
CA LEU A 137 -22.18 -1.52 -2.62
C LEU A 137 -21.48 -2.32 -1.50
N PHE A 138 -21.89 -2.08 -0.27
CA PHE A 138 -21.35 -2.65 0.95
C PHE A 138 -22.29 -3.67 1.59
N GLN A 139 -23.29 -4.16 0.83
CA GLN A 139 -24.21 -5.21 1.28
C GLN A 139 -24.80 -4.97 2.68
N LEU A 140 -25.31 -3.75 2.91
CA LEU A 140 -25.87 -3.38 4.21
C LEU A 140 -27.07 -4.25 4.55
N ASN A 141 -27.00 -4.90 5.72
CA ASN A 141 -28.06 -5.80 6.18
C ASN A 141 -29.28 -5.02 6.69
N SER A 142 -30.47 -5.38 6.24
CA SER A 142 -31.73 -4.75 6.62
C SER A 142 -32.03 -4.76 8.13
N LYS A 143 -31.51 -5.73 8.89
CA LYS A 143 -31.67 -5.78 10.36
C LYS A 143 -30.65 -4.92 11.10
N SER A 144 -29.44 -4.77 10.55
CA SER A 144 -28.40 -3.93 11.14
C SER A 144 -28.70 -2.44 10.92
N PHE A 145 -29.40 -2.11 9.83
CA PHE A 145 -29.75 -0.73 9.45
C PHE A 145 -31.27 -0.56 9.29
N PRO A 146 -32.06 -0.73 10.36
CA PRO A 146 -33.53 -0.73 10.27
C PRO A 146 -34.12 0.66 9.99
N SER A 147 -33.35 1.73 10.15
CA SER A 147 -33.77 3.10 9.90
C SER A 147 -33.63 3.54 8.44
N LEU A 148 -32.91 2.78 7.62
CA LEU A 148 -32.75 3.08 6.19
C LEU A 148 -34.01 2.70 5.42
N LYS A 149 -34.43 3.59 4.51
CA LYS A 149 -35.47 3.27 3.53
C LYS A 149 -34.89 2.36 2.45
N ASP A 150 -35.75 1.64 1.75
CA ASP A 150 -35.33 0.71 0.69
C ASP A 150 -34.48 1.38 -0.40
N GLU A 151 -34.79 2.62 -0.79
CA GLU A 151 -34.03 3.40 -1.76
C GLU A 151 -32.63 3.79 -1.27
N ASP A 152 -32.46 4.00 0.04
CA ASP A 152 -31.18 4.43 0.64
C ASP A 152 -30.12 3.33 0.49
N PHE A 153 -30.53 2.05 0.53
CA PHE A 153 -29.65 0.92 0.32
C PHE A 153 -29.02 0.89 -1.08
N TYR A 154 -29.68 1.49 -2.07
CA TYR A 154 -29.23 1.50 -3.47
C TYR A 154 -28.59 2.83 -3.88
N ASN A 155 -28.58 3.83 -3.00
CA ASN A 155 -27.88 5.08 -3.20
C ASN A 155 -26.38 4.90 -2.91
N PRO A 156 -25.47 5.07 -3.90
CA PRO A 156 -24.04 4.86 -3.69
C PRO A 156 -23.42 5.68 -2.57
N ASP A 157 -23.81 6.95 -2.41
CA ASP A 157 -23.28 7.85 -1.38
C ASP A 157 -23.72 7.40 0.02
N LEU A 158 -25.02 7.15 0.22
CA LEU A 158 -25.53 6.68 1.51
C LEU A 158 -25.00 5.28 1.85
N ASN A 159 -25.03 4.35 0.90
CA ASN A 159 -24.56 2.98 1.12
C ASN A 159 -23.07 2.96 1.49
N ALA A 160 -22.24 3.75 0.79
CA ALA A 160 -20.82 3.91 1.14
C ALA A 160 -20.64 4.53 2.53
N ARG A 161 -21.37 5.60 2.86
CA ARG A 161 -21.31 6.23 4.18
C ARG A 161 -21.53 5.22 5.31
N TYR A 162 -22.64 4.50 5.27
CA TYR A 162 -23.01 3.57 6.34
C TYR A 162 -22.11 2.33 6.35
N GLY A 163 -21.74 1.80 5.18
CA GLY A 163 -20.86 0.65 5.07
C GLY A 163 -19.46 0.91 5.61
N ILE A 164 -18.88 2.06 5.27
CA ILE A 164 -17.53 2.43 5.68
C ILE A 164 -17.50 2.85 7.15
N ALA A 165 -18.53 3.56 7.63
CA ALA A 165 -18.69 3.83 9.06
C ALA A 165 -18.76 2.52 9.88
N HIS A 166 -19.49 1.51 9.38
CA HIS A 166 -19.56 0.22 10.04
C HIS A 166 -18.21 -0.50 10.03
N LEU A 167 -17.49 -0.45 8.91
CA LEU A 167 -16.13 -0.99 8.83
C LEU A 167 -15.21 -0.34 9.87
N ARG A 168 -15.20 1.00 9.97
CA ARG A 168 -14.41 1.74 10.97
C ARG A 168 -14.72 1.26 12.38
N TRP A 169 -16.00 1.16 12.72
CA TRP A 169 -16.44 0.65 14.01
C TRP A 169 -15.95 -0.78 14.27
N CYS A 170 -16.01 -1.68 13.29
CA CYS A 170 -15.46 -3.03 13.41
C CYS A 170 -13.95 -3.01 13.65
N MET A 171 -13.21 -2.16 12.94
CA MET A 171 -11.76 -2.04 13.08
C MET A 171 -11.36 -1.53 14.47
N ASP A 172 -12.07 -0.51 14.98
CA ASP A 172 -11.84 0.04 16.32
C ASP A 172 -12.10 -0.99 17.41
N LEU A 173 -13.17 -1.77 17.25
CA LEU A 173 -13.56 -2.78 18.22
C LEU A 173 -12.61 -3.98 18.23
N ALA A 174 -12.08 -4.34 17.07
CA ALA A 174 -11.27 -5.54 16.88
C ALA A 174 -9.77 -5.31 17.10
N GLY A 175 -9.27 -4.09 16.91
CA GLY A 175 -7.87 -3.72 17.08
C GLY A 175 -6.91 -4.26 16.01
N SER A 176 -7.43 -4.94 14.97
CA SER A 176 -6.65 -5.39 13.81
C SER A 176 -7.53 -5.51 12.57
N GLU A 177 -6.94 -5.37 11.38
CA GLU A 177 -7.65 -5.44 10.10
C GLU A 177 -8.37 -6.78 9.91
N VAL A 178 -7.66 -7.89 10.14
CA VAL A 178 -8.21 -9.25 9.99
C VAL A 178 -9.43 -9.46 10.89
N ALA A 179 -9.32 -9.09 12.17
CA ALA A 179 -10.43 -9.26 13.10
C ALA A 179 -11.57 -8.27 12.80
N GLY A 180 -11.27 -7.06 12.33
CA GLY A 180 -12.28 -6.08 11.91
C GLY A 180 -13.08 -6.56 10.70
N LEU A 181 -12.41 -7.07 9.66
CA LEU A 181 -13.08 -7.70 8.50
C LEU A 181 -13.88 -8.94 8.91
N ALA A 182 -13.37 -9.74 9.86
CA ALA A 182 -14.13 -10.86 10.41
C ALA A 182 -15.42 -10.38 11.11
N MET A 183 -15.34 -9.29 11.89
CA MET A 183 -16.49 -8.73 12.59
C MET A 183 -17.51 -8.13 11.61
N TYR A 184 -17.05 -7.53 10.52
CA TYR A 184 -17.91 -7.02 9.46
C TYR A 184 -18.72 -8.15 8.81
N ASN A 185 -18.06 -9.25 8.44
CA ASN A 185 -18.68 -10.36 7.71
C ASN A 185 -19.49 -11.31 8.61
N ALA A 186 -18.93 -11.73 9.74
CA ALA A 186 -19.51 -12.76 10.61
C ALA A 186 -20.30 -12.18 11.79
N GLY A 187 -20.20 -10.87 12.03
CA GLY A 187 -20.75 -10.22 13.21
C GLY A 187 -19.88 -10.38 14.46
N THR A 188 -19.94 -9.39 15.34
CA THR A 188 -19.09 -9.29 16.53
C THR A 188 -19.25 -10.45 17.50
N THR A 189 -20.46 -10.97 17.68
CA THR A 189 -20.73 -12.09 18.59
C THR A 189 -19.94 -13.33 18.20
N ARG A 190 -19.92 -13.68 16.91
CA ARG A 190 -19.23 -14.90 16.44
C ARG A 190 -17.72 -14.78 16.58
N VAL A 191 -17.17 -13.60 16.28
CA VAL A 191 -15.73 -13.36 16.40
C VAL A 191 -15.29 -13.40 17.87
N ARG A 192 -16.07 -12.80 18.78
CA ARG A 192 -15.77 -12.80 20.22
C ARG A 192 -15.92 -14.15 20.90
N SER A 193 -16.74 -15.04 20.34
CA SER A 193 -16.91 -16.40 20.86
C SER A 193 -16.00 -17.42 20.18
N ASP A 194 -14.93 -16.97 19.51
CA ASP A 194 -13.99 -17.80 18.75
C ASP A 194 -14.67 -18.77 17.76
N SER A 195 -15.81 -18.34 17.22
CA SER A 195 -16.68 -19.14 16.34
C SER A 195 -16.70 -18.59 14.91
N THR A 196 -15.60 -17.94 14.50
CA THR A 196 -15.43 -17.37 13.16
C THR A 196 -15.43 -18.49 12.11
N PRO A 197 -16.38 -18.51 11.15
CA PRO A 197 -16.44 -19.55 10.13
C PRO A 197 -15.22 -19.53 9.20
N LYS A 198 -14.82 -20.70 8.67
CA LYS A 198 -13.79 -20.78 7.61
C LYS A 198 -14.12 -19.88 6.41
N SER A 199 -15.39 -19.80 6.02
CA SER A 199 -15.84 -18.95 4.91
C SER A 199 -15.50 -17.46 5.12
N THR A 200 -15.48 -17.00 6.38
CA THR A 200 -15.07 -15.64 6.74
C THR A 200 -13.56 -15.45 6.58
N LEU A 201 -12.75 -16.46 6.92
CA LEU A 201 -11.31 -16.43 6.65
C LEU A 201 -11.01 -16.40 5.15
N ASP A 202 -11.73 -17.19 4.36
CA ASP A 202 -11.60 -17.18 2.90
C ASP A 202 -12.01 -15.82 2.31
N TYR A 203 -13.06 -15.20 2.87
CA TYR A 203 -13.50 -13.84 2.52
C TYR A 203 -12.42 -12.79 2.80
N ILE A 204 -11.81 -12.81 3.98
CA ILE A 204 -10.71 -11.91 4.35
C ILE A 204 -9.53 -12.08 3.39
N SER A 205 -9.17 -13.32 3.07
CA SER A 205 -8.06 -13.61 2.15
C SER A 205 -8.29 -13.01 0.75
N ARG A 206 -9.52 -13.05 0.23
CA ARG A 206 -9.87 -12.41 -1.06
C ARG A 206 -9.76 -10.90 -1.01
N ILE A 207 -10.23 -10.28 0.08
CA ILE A 207 -10.12 -8.82 0.29
C ILE A 207 -8.64 -8.41 0.33
N GLN A 208 -7.82 -9.06 1.16
CA GLN A 208 -6.41 -8.70 1.29
C GLN A 208 -5.61 -8.92 0.01
N THR A 209 -5.95 -9.98 -0.74
CA THR A 209 -5.35 -10.22 -2.07
C THR A 209 -5.67 -9.07 -3.02
N PHE A 210 -6.93 -8.62 -3.06
CA PHE A 210 -7.32 -7.55 -3.96
C PHE A 210 -6.79 -6.18 -3.50
N GLN A 211 -6.81 -5.91 -2.20
CA GLN A 211 -6.18 -4.73 -1.57
C GLN A 211 -4.71 -4.62 -1.97
N THR A 212 -3.94 -5.71 -1.83
CA THR A 212 -2.53 -5.75 -2.23
C THR A 212 -2.35 -5.44 -3.72
N GLY A 213 -3.24 -5.94 -4.58
CA GLY A 213 -3.23 -5.64 -6.01
C GLY A 213 -3.49 -4.14 -6.29
N ILE A 214 -4.45 -3.53 -5.60
CA ILE A 214 -4.74 -2.09 -5.69
C ILE A 214 -3.51 -1.28 -5.25
N GLU A 215 -2.88 -1.64 -4.13
CA GLU A 215 -1.67 -0.98 -3.63
C GLU A 215 -0.54 -1.05 -4.64
N GLN A 216 -0.23 -2.22 -5.17
CA GLN A 216 0.84 -2.40 -6.15
C GLN A 216 0.58 -1.59 -7.43
N LEU A 217 -0.64 -1.64 -7.95
CA LEU A 217 -1.02 -0.88 -9.14
C LEU A 217 -0.96 0.62 -8.88
N PHE A 218 -1.44 1.10 -7.73
CA PHE A 218 -1.38 2.51 -7.36
C PHE A 218 0.07 3.00 -7.27
N GLN A 219 0.96 2.21 -6.65
CA GLN A 219 2.38 2.54 -6.54
C GLN A 219 3.04 2.64 -7.91
N GLN A 220 2.80 1.66 -8.79
CA GLN A 220 3.38 1.60 -10.13
C GLN A 220 2.87 2.74 -11.02
N GLU A 221 1.56 2.96 -11.02
CA GLU A 221 0.89 3.83 -11.98
C GLU A 221 0.82 5.29 -11.56
N LEU A 222 0.67 5.57 -10.26
CA LEU A 222 0.35 6.90 -9.76
C LEU A 222 1.35 7.43 -8.75
N ALA A 223 1.65 6.68 -7.68
CA ALA A 223 2.47 7.21 -6.58
C ALA A 223 3.88 7.62 -7.04
N SER A 224 4.47 6.88 -7.99
CA SER A 224 5.78 7.19 -8.59
C SER A 224 5.83 8.55 -9.30
N ARG A 225 4.68 9.15 -9.62
CA ARG A 225 4.57 10.49 -10.24
C ARG A 225 4.61 11.62 -9.21
N TRP A 226 4.63 11.31 -7.92
CA TRP A 226 4.56 12.28 -6.84
C TRP A 226 5.71 12.11 -5.84
N VAL A 227 6.22 13.23 -5.35
CA VAL A 227 7.13 13.29 -4.21
C VAL A 227 6.32 13.81 -3.03
N ILE A 228 6.30 13.03 -1.95
CA ILE A 228 5.69 13.39 -0.68
C ILE A 228 6.83 13.66 0.30
N ALA A 229 7.07 14.92 0.63
CA ALA A 229 8.10 15.33 1.58
C ALA A 229 7.55 16.39 2.52
N GLU A 230 7.69 16.16 3.83
CA GLU A 230 7.28 17.12 4.88
C GLU A 230 5.79 17.57 4.75
N GLY A 231 4.92 16.66 4.29
CA GLY A 231 3.49 16.96 4.09
C GLY A 231 3.18 17.74 2.80
N VAL A 232 4.18 18.04 1.97
CA VAL A 232 4.00 18.69 0.67
C VAL A 232 4.01 17.64 -0.44
N VAL A 233 2.98 17.67 -1.27
CA VAL A 233 2.87 16.86 -2.49
C VAL A 233 3.35 17.68 -3.69
N LYS A 234 4.34 17.16 -4.42
CA LYS A 234 4.85 17.78 -5.66
C LYS A 234 4.93 16.74 -6.76
N PRO A 235 4.74 17.10 -8.04
CA PRO A 235 5.07 16.21 -9.14
C PRO A 235 6.55 15.79 -9.04
N ALA A 236 6.82 14.50 -9.17
CA ALA A 236 8.18 14.00 -9.35
C ALA A 236 8.71 14.59 -10.66
N GLY A 237 9.73 15.46 -10.58
CA GLY A 237 10.19 16.29 -11.69
C GLY A 237 10.40 15.47 -12.97
N GLN A 238 9.51 15.62 -13.95
CA GLN A 238 9.69 15.06 -15.28
C GLN A 238 10.58 16.02 -16.08
N LYS A 239 11.72 15.51 -16.59
CA LYS A 239 12.43 16.14 -17.71
C LYS A 239 11.43 16.31 -18.86
N ASN A 240 11.06 17.56 -19.17
CA ASN A 240 10.34 18.00 -20.37
C ASN A 240 9.33 17.00 -20.95
N GLN A 241 8.10 17.00 -20.45
CA GLN A 241 6.93 16.73 -21.28
C GLN A 241 5.84 17.74 -20.97
N ASP A 242 5.30 18.31 -22.04
CA ASP A 242 4.56 19.56 -22.03
C ASP A 242 3.31 19.53 -21.16
N SER A 243 3.16 20.64 -20.42
CA SER A 243 1.96 21.24 -19.86
C SER A 243 0.65 20.99 -20.62
N ARG A 244 0.08 19.80 -20.49
CA ARG A 244 -1.37 19.57 -20.53
C ARG A 244 -1.67 18.48 -19.51
N ILE A 245 -2.75 18.65 -18.78
CA ILE A 245 -3.47 17.59 -18.07
C ILE A 245 -3.98 16.61 -19.14
N ALA A 246 -3.05 15.92 -19.80
CA ALA A 246 -3.32 14.97 -20.85
C ALA A 246 -3.87 13.74 -20.16
N SER A 247 -5.19 13.57 -20.25
CA SER A 247 -5.96 12.34 -19.93
C SER A 247 -5.20 11.35 -19.06
N VAL A 248 -5.41 11.38 -17.74
CA VAL A 248 -4.75 10.45 -16.81
C VAL A 248 -4.97 9.03 -17.31
N ARG A 249 -3.91 8.44 -17.88
CA ARG A 249 -3.94 7.13 -18.50
C ARG A 249 -3.26 6.15 -17.56
N PHE A 250 -3.93 5.04 -17.31
CA PHE A 250 -3.46 3.91 -16.50
C PHE A 250 -3.26 2.71 -17.42
N PRO A 251 -2.09 2.55 -18.08
CA PRO A 251 -1.85 1.51 -19.08
C PRO A 251 -2.08 0.09 -18.53
N LEU A 252 -1.64 -0.21 -17.31
CA LEU A 252 -1.83 -1.52 -16.70
C LEU A 252 -3.33 -1.81 -16.49
N LEU A 253 -4.08 -0.88 -15.90
CA LEU A 253 -5.53 -1.04 -15.72
C LEU A 253 -6.27 -1.17 -17.06
N ASN A 254 -5.86 -0.44 -18.09
CA ASN A 254 -6.46 -0.54 -19.43
C ASN A 254 -6.16 -1.87 -20.13
N ALA A 255 -5.04 -2.53 -19.84
CA ALA A 255 -4.70 -3.83 -20.40
C ALA A 255 -5.65 -4.95 -19.90
N PHE A 256 -6.21 -4.80 -18.70
CA PHE A 256 -7.20 -5.73 -18.13
C PHE A 256 -8.64 -5.45 -18.60
N ARG A 257 -8.85 -4.47 -19.48
CA ARG A 257 -10.17 -4.00 -19.95
C ARG A 257 -10.66 -4.67 -21.24
N GLN A 258 -9.99 -5.73 -21.70
CA GLN A 258 -10.41 -6.52 -22.87
C GLN A 258 -11.50 -7.54 -22.46
N PRO A 259 -12.52 -7.75 -23.30
CA PRO A 259 -13.76 -8.46 -22.93
C PRO A 259 -13.57 -9.93 -22.55
#